data_AF-A0A4D7JBH1-F1
#
_entry.id   AF-A0A4D7JBH1-F1
#
_cell.length_a   1.000
_cell.length_b   1.000
_cell.length_c   1.000
_cell.angle_alpha   90.00
_cell.angle_beta   90.00
_cell.angle_gamma   90.00
#
_symmetry.space_group_name_H-M   'P 1'
#
loop_
_entity.id
_entity.type
_entity.pdbx_description
1 polymer ?
#
loop_
_entity_poly.entity_id
_entity_poly.type
_entity_poly.pdbx_seq_one_letter_code
_entity_poly.pdbx_strand_id
1 'polypeptide(L)'
;MNINKLDKGCLIFNVEEEDGYRLLIIDKTNKGGEAQYWMDDFLQVKIHENNYYHTESYLDLCMNFVEEVFPEADKIDKIGMKQNASNYFKEKESFNVKEFEDEVMQQPEIIDAFNDYKSQYQETKQVKTYDEFDINKSAVKKSSKFIKSVLKLDKNFHIYVHGDRSKIERGYDEGKQLNYYTVYFEEEN
;
A
#
# COMPACT_ATOMS: atom_id res chain seq x y z
N MET A 1 6.36 -19.83 32.45
CA MET A 1 5.31 -18.92 31.90
C MET A 1 5.23 -19.16 30.40
N ASN A 2 4.06 -19.48 29.84
CA ASN A 2 3.92 -19.79 28.40
C ASN A 2 3.58 -18.52 27.62
N ILE A 3 4.60 -17.90 27.04
CA ILE A 3 4.51 -16.70 26.18
C ILE A 3 3.52 -16.84 25.01
N ASN A 4 3.26 -18.07 24.54
CA ASN A 4 2.30 -18.29 23.45
C ASN A 4 0.84 -18.06 23.88
N LYS A 5 0.55 -18.06 25.19
CA LYS A 5 -0.78 -17.79 25.77
C LYS A 5 -0.94 -16.36 26.31
N LEU A 6 0.03 -15.47 26.07
CA LEU A 6 -0.08 -14.08 26.52
C LEU A 6 -1.16 -13.33 25.73
N ASP A 7 -2.15 -12.77 26.43
CA ASP A 7 -3.25 -12.00 25.82
C ASP A 7 -2.87 -10.54 25.59
N LYS A 8 -2.28 -9.89 26.60
CA LYS A 8 -1.70 -8.55 26.53
C LYS A 8 -0.35 -8.49 27.23
N GLY A 9 0.57 -7.68 26.72
CA GLY A 9 1.80 -7.34 27.42
C GLY A 9 2.63 -6.35 26.63
N CYS A 10 3.55 -5.68 27.32
CA CYS A 10 4.56 -4.84 26.68
C CYS A 10 5.94 -5.13 27.27
N LEU A 11 6.97 -5.01 26.44
CA LEU A 11 8.36 -4.99 26.84
C LEU A 11 8.90 -3.60 26.56
N ILE A 12 9.37 -2.92 27.60
CA ILE A 12 9.91 -1.56 27.52
C ILE A 12 11.43 -1.66 27.46
N PHE A 13 12.01 -1.04 26.43
CA PHE A 13 13.44 -0.91 26.25
C PHE A 13 13.86 0.48 26.72
N ASN A 14 14.77 0.51 27.68
CA ASN A 14 15.39 1.74 28.13
C ASN A 14 16.50 2.16 27.14
N VAL A 15 16.06 2.57 25.96
CA VAL A 15 16.87 3.14 24.88
C VAL A 15 16.19 4.44 24.45
N GLU A 16 16.99 5.41 24.00
CA GLU A 16 16.49 6.68 23.45
C GLU A 16 15.62 7.45 24.47
N GLU A 17 16.05 7.50 25.74
CA GLU A 17 15.31 8.10 26.86
C GLU A 17 14.86 9.55 26.60
N GLU A 18 15.69 10.34 25.91
CA GLU A 18 15.37 11.73 25.52
C GLU A 18 14.20 11.83 24.52
N ASP A 19 14.02 10.81 23.65
CA ASP A 19 12.95 10.73 22.64
C ASP A 19 11.80 9.79 23.07
N GLY A 20 11.84 9.32 24.33
CA GLY A 20 10.92 8.35 24.90
C GLY A 20 11.33 6.89 24.68
N TYR A 21 11.02 6.05 25.67
CA TYR A 21 11.35 4.62 25.63
C TYR A 21 10.69 3.89 24.45
N ARG A 22 11.35 2.84 23.96
CA ARG A 22 10.79 1.98 22.90
C ARG A 22 10.03 0.81 23.51
N LEU A 23 8.92 0.42 22.88
CA LEU A 23 8.06 -0.65 23.37
C LEU A 23 7.84 -1.71 22.29
N LEU A 24 7.86 -2.98 22.70
CA LEU A 24 7.24 -4.06 21.95
C LEU A 24 5.92 -4.45 22.63
N ILE A 25 4.81 -4.34 21.91
CA ILE A 25 3.47 -4.55 22.46
C ILE A 25 2.85 -5.79 21.79
N ILE A 26 2.23 -6.65 22.61
CA ILE A 26 1.37 -7.74 22.16
C ILE A 26 -0.03 -7.47 22.70
N ASP A 27 -1.02 -7.48 21.81
CA ASP A 27 -2.44 -7.48 22.16
C ASP A 27 -3.19 -8.43 21.22
N LYS A 28 -3.46 -9.66 21.68
CA LYS A 28 -4.15 -10.69 20.88
C LYS A 28 -5.66 -10.54 20.85
N THR A 29 -6.21 -9.77 21.78
CA THR A 29 -7.64 -9.55 21.97
C THR A 29 -8.21 -8.45 21.07
N ASN A 30 -7.37 -7.54 20.58
CA ASN A 30 -7.77 -6.39 19.75
C ASN A 30 -7.33 -6.49 18.28
N LYS A 31 -7.50 -7.65 17.64
CA LYS A 31 -7.14 -7.81 16.22
C LYS A 31 -7.95 -6.92 15.26
N GLY A 32 -9.06 -6.33 15.71
CA GLY A 32 -9.98 -5.50 14.90
C GLY A 32 -10.05 -4.02 15.28
N GLY A 33 -9.16 -3.51 16.15
CA GLY A 33 -9.11 -2.07 16.48
C GLY A 33 -10.20 -1.54 17.42
N GLU A 34 -11.11 -2.38 17.92
CA GLU A 34 -12.30 -1.93 18.68
C GLU A 34 -12.07 -1.57 20.15
N ALA A 35 -10.87 -1.75 20.72
CA ALA A 35 -10.56 -1.26 22.06
C ALA A 35 -9.10 -0.80 22.20
N GLN A 36 -8.82 0.42 21.75
CA GLN A 36 -7.48 1.01 21.87
C GLN A 36 -7.13 1.47 23.30
N TYR A 37 -8.02 1.33 24.29
CA TYR A 37 -7.78 1.70 25.70
C TYR A 37 -6.39 1.29 26.21
N TRP A 38 -5.93 0.08 25.87
CA TRP A 38 -4.63 -0.39 26.32
C TRP A 38 -3.46 0.42 25.74
N MET A 39 -3.52 0.80 24.47
CA MET A 39 -2.46 1.57 23.81
C MET A 39 -2.61 3.07 24.08
N ASP A 40 -3.84 3.59 24.04
CA ASP A 40 -4.11 5.03 24.02
C ASP A 40 -4.31 5.60 25.43
N ASP A 41 -5.06 4.91 26.30
CA ASP A 41 -5.40 5.41 27.64
C ASP A 41 -4.45 4.88 28.72
N PHE A 42 -4.03 3.60 28.61
CA PHE A 42 -3.18 2.97 29.63
C PHE A 42 -1.69 3.14 29.34
N LEU A 43 -1.20 2.70 28.17
CA LEU A 43 0.21 2.84 27.82
C LEU A 43 0.54 4.23 27.25
N GLN A 44 -0.46 4.95 26.74
CA GLN A 44 -0.32 6.28 26.10
C GLN A 44 0.80 6.32 25.06
N VAL A 45 0.92 5.26 24.26
CA VAL A 45 2.01 5.10 23.29
C VAL A 45 1.72 5.85 22.01
N LYS A 46 2.79 6.28 21.34
CA LYS A 46 2.72 6.88 20.01
C LYS A 46 3.46 6.00 19.03
N ILE A 47 2.99 6.02 17.77
CA ILE A 47 3.72 5.38 16.68
C ILE A 47 5.09 6.04 16.56
N HIS A 48 6.12 5.21 16.48
CA HIS A 48 7.47 5.69 16.17
C HIS A 48 7.57 5.89 14.65
N GLU A 49 7.47 7.16 14.25
CA GLU A 49 7.54 7.62 12.88
C GLU A 49 8.98 7.50 12.34
N ASN A 50 9.32 6.34 11.81
CA ASN A 50 10.61 6.09 11.14
C ASN A 50 10.42 5.78 9.66
N ASN A 51 11.54 5.62 8.94
CA ASN A 51 11.55 5.29 7.50
C ASN A 51 10.74 4.04 7.16
N TYR A 52 10.65 3.06 8.06
CA TYR A 52 9.78 1.89 7.87
C TYR A 52 8.30 2.30 7.87
N TYR A 53 7.88 3.05 8.88
CA TYR A 53 6.51 3.54 9.00
C TYR A 53 6.12 4.46 7.83
N HIS A 54 7.01 5.37 7.41
CA HIS A 54 6.76 6.26 6.27
C HIS A 54 6.60 5.48 4.97
N THR A 55 7.50 4.53 4.70
CA THR A 55 7.42 3.67 3.51
C THR A 55 6.13 2.85 3.48
N GLU A 56 5.77 2.22 4.61
CA GLU A 56 4.54 1.42 4.71
C GLU A 56 3.29 2.31 4.53
N SER A 57 3.23 3.43 5.25
CA SER A 57 2.08 4.34 5.21
C SER A 57 1.85 4.94 3.83
N TYR A 58 2.92 5.27 3.11
CA TYR A 58 2.81 5.83 1.76
C TYR A 58 2.38 4.78 0.74
N LEU A 59 2.89 3.55 0.82
CA LEU A 59 2.41 2.45 -0.02
C LEU A 59 0.93 2.14 0.24
N ASP A 60 0.49 2.18 1.49
CA ASP A 60 -0.91 2.00 1.86
C ASP A 60 -1.79 3.15 1.34
N LEU A 61 -1.33 4.40 1.44
CA LEU A 61 -1.99 5.56 0.84
C LEU A 61 -2.22 5.33 -0.66
N CYS A 62 -1.18 4.93 -1.40
CA CYS A 62 -1.28 4.65 -2.83
C CYS A 62 -2.25 3.51 -3.14
N MET A 63 -2.25 2.44 -2.34
CA MET A 63 -3.19 1.32 -2.54
C MET A 63 -4.65 1.74 -2.28
N ASN A 64 -4.90 2.53 -1.25
CA ASN A 64 -6.24 3.01 -0.91
C ASN A 64 -6.73 4.02 -1.97
N PHE A 65 -5.87 4.91 -2.44
CA PHE A 65 -6.17 5.83 -3.54
C PHE A 65 -6.70 5.10 -4.78
N VAL A 66 -6.00 4.04 -5.21
CA VAL A 66 -6.41 3.26 -6.39
C VAL A 66 -7.77 2.58 -6.21
N GLU A 67 -8.12 2.17 -4.99
CA GLU A 67 -9.41 1.54 -4.71
C GLU A 67 -10.55 2.55 -4.55
N GLU A 68 -10.28 3.68 -3.90
CA GLU A 68 -11.30 4.65 -3.48
C GLU A 68 -11.58 5.73 -4.52
N VAL A 69 -10.56 6.21 -5.23
CA VAL A 69 -10.70 7.32 -6.21
C VAL A 69 -10.95 6.81 -7.63
N PHE A 70 -10.52 5.59 -7.92
CA PHE A 70 -10.72 4.95 -9.22
C PHE A 70 -11.66 3.74 -9.15
N PRO A 71 -12.85 3.79 -8.52
CA PRO A 71 -13.71 2.61 -8.41
C PRO A 71 -14.13 2.07 -9.79
N GLU A 72 -14.39 2.96 -10.74
CA GLU A 72 -14.85 2.66 -12.10
C GLU A 72 -13.73 2.45 -13.12
N ALA A 73 -12.46 2.70 -12.76
CA ALA A 73 -11.34 2.45 -13.67
C ALA A 73 -11.20 0.96 -13.99
N ASP A 74 -10.66 0.66 -15.18
CA ASP A 74 -10.42 -0.72 -15.57
C ASP A 74 -9.48 -1.39 -14.56
N LYS A 75 -9.74 -2.68 -14.28
CA LYS A 75 -8.90 -3.49 -13.38
C LYS A 75 -7.44 -3.51 -13.83
N ILE A 76 -7.17 -3.46 -15.14
CA ILE A 76 -5.81 -3.38 -15.67
C ILE A 76 -5.11 -2.11 -15.22
N ASP A 77 -5.78 -0.96 -15.29
CA ASP A 77 -5.20 0.32 -14.89
C ASP A 77 -4.92 0.35 -13.40
N LYS A 78 -5.84 -0.17 -12.57
CA LYS A 78 -5.62 -0.32 -11.13
C LYS A 78 -4.41 -1.20 -10.81
N ILE A 79 -4.27 -2.32 -11.52
CA ILE A 79 -3.12 -3.23 -11.35
C ILE A 79 -1.82 -2.52 -11.75
N GLY A 80 -1.81 -1.86 -12.91
CA GLY A 80 -0.64 -1.14 -13.41
C GLY A 80 -0.19 -0.04 -12.46
N MET A 81 -1.12 0.77 -11.94
CA MET A 81 -0.78 1.86 -11.03
C MET A 81 -0.17 1.35 -9.72
N LYS A 82 -0.73 0.27 -9.14
CA LYS A 82 -0.17 -0.36 -7.94
C LYS A 82 1.20 -0.98 -8.20
N GLN A 83 1.43 -1.53 -9.39
CA GLN A 83 2.73 -2.08 -9.78
C GLN A 83 3.78 -0.99 -9.94
N ASN A 84 3.44 0.11 -10.64
CA ASN A 84 4.33 1.25 -10.81
C ASN A 84 4.74 1.83 -9.46
N ALA A 85 3.76 2.04 -8.55
CA ALA A 85 4.05 2.44 -7.18
C ALA A 85 4.99 1.44 -6.48
N SER A 86 4.68 0.13 -6.55
CA SER A 86 5.55 -0.89 -5.95
C SER A 86 6.96 -0.89 -6.52
N ASN A 87 7.13 -0.64 -7.81
CA ASN A 87 8.41 -0.69 -8.49
C ASN A 87 9.25 0.54 -8.14
N TYR A 88 8.65 1.74 -8.11
CA TYR A 88 9.31 2.95 -7.62
C TYR A 88 9.95 2.71 -6.24
N PHE A 89 9.17 2.20 -5.28
CA PHE A 89 9.69 1.92 -3.93
C PHE A 89 10.73 0.78 -3.89
N LYS A 90 10.75 -0.14 -4.86
CA LYS A 90 11.79 -1.19 -4.93
C LYS A 90 13.10 -0.63 -5.48
N GLU A 91 13.02 0.20 -6.50
CA GLU A 91 14.16 0.68 -7.29
C GLU A 91 14.86 1.88 -6.64
N LYS A 92 14.12 2.80 -6.03
CA LYS A 92 14.66 4.02 -5.43
C LYS A 92 15.16 3.77 -4.01
N GLU A 93 16.18 4.51 -3.59
CA GLU A 93 16.73 4.47 -2.23
C GLU A 93 16.07 5.50 -1.30
N SER A 94 15.66 6.64 -1.86
CA SER A 94 14.89 7.67 -1.16
C SER A 94 13.60 7.95 -1.91
N PHE A 95 12.58 8.36 -1.16
CA PHE A 95 11.30 8.82 -1.68
C PHE A 95 11.35 10.34 -1.85
N ASN A 96 10.82 10.83 -2.97
CA ASN A 96 10.49 12.25 -3.18
C ASN A 96 9.09 12.35 -3.81
N VAL A 97 8.22 13.16 -3.22
CA VAL A 97 6.81 13.24 -3.64
C VAL A 97 6.65 13.70 -5.09
N LYS A 98 7.46 14.65 -5.56
CA LYS A 98 7.34 15.19 -6.93
C LYS A 98 7.82 14.17 -7.96
N GLU A 99 8.96 13.54 -7.69
CA GLU A 99 9.48 12.46 -8.53
C GLU A 99 8.46 11.30 -8.60
N PHE A 100 7.85 10.96 -7.47
CA PHE A 100 6.82 9.93 -7.41
C PHE A 100 5.57 10.30 -8.22
N GLU A 101 5.07 11.52 -8.09
CA GLU A 101 3.94 12.03 -8.86
C GLU A 101 4.22 11.98 -10.37
N ASP A 102 5.40 12.44 -10.78
CA ASP A 102 5.79 12.46 -12.18
C ASP A 102 6.00 11.04 -12.76
N GLU A 103 6.67 10.14 -12.03
CA GLU A 103 6.99 8.79 -12.54
C GLU A 103 5.80 7.82 -12.46
N VAL A 104 4.98 7.90 -11.40
CA VAL A 104 3.94 6.91 -11.09
C VAL A 104 2.54 7.40 -11.46
N MET A 105 2.19 8.65 -11.15
CA MET A 105 0.85 9.20 -11.41
C MET A 105 0.75 9.74 -12.85
N GLN A 106 1.82 10.37 -13.35
CA GLN A 106 2.06 10.83 -14.73
C GLN A 106 1.10 11.90 -15.26
N GLN A 107 -0.21 11.67 -15.19
CA GLN A 107 -1.23 12.58 -15.73
C GLN A 107 -1.56 13.67 -14.72
N PRO A 108 -1.60 14.96 -15.11
CA PRO A 108 -1.90 16.08 -14.21
C PRO A 108 -3.21 15.89 -13.44
N GLU A 109 -4.27 15.43 -14.10
CA GLU A 109 -5.58 15.18 -13.48
C GLU A 109 -5.52 14.11 -12.38
N ILE A 110 -4.65 13.11 -12.56
CA ILE A 110 -4.42 12.04 -11.58
C ILE A 110 -3.57 12.56 -10.42
N ILE A 111 -2.57 13.40 -10.70
CA ILE A 111 -1.72 14.04 -9.68
C ILE A 111 -2.57 14.93 -8.77
N ASP A 112 -3.45 15.75 -9.35
CA ASP A 112 -4.36 16.62 -8.61
C ASP A 112 -5.30 15.78 -7.72
N ALA A 113 -5.93 14.74 -8.29
CA ALA A 113 -6.80 13.83 -7.53
C ALA A 113 -6.05 13.09 -6.41
N PHE A 114 -4.80 12.71 -6.65
CA PHE A 114 -3.96 12.06 -5.64
C PHE A 114 -3.62 13.00 -4.49
N ASN A 115 -3.32 14.27 -4.79
CA ASN A 115 -3.00 15.28 -3.77
C ASN A 115 -4.21 15.66 -2.92
N ASP A 116 -5.39 15.77 -3.53
CA ASP A 116 -6.65 15.94 -2.80
C ASP A 116 -6.92 14.75 -1.88
N TYR A 117 -6.77 13.52 -2.41
CA TYR A 117 -6.94 12.30 -1.63
C TYR A 117 -5.94 12.19 -0.48
N LYS A 118 -4.66 12.52 -0.72
CA LYS A 118 -3.60 12.55 0.30
C LYS A 118 -3.98 13.49 1.43
N SER A 119 -4.42 14.70 1.11
CA SER A 119 -4.84 15.69 2.10
C SER A 119 -5.99 15.18 2.96
N GLN A 120 -7.02 14.61 2.34
CA GLN A 120 -8.15 14.01 3.06
C GLN A 120 -7.72 12.81 3.92
N TYR A 121 -6.81 11.97 3.42
CA TYR A 121 -6.27 10.83 4.13
C TYR A 121 -5.51 11.23 5.39
N GLN A 122 -4.69 12.28 5.30
CA GLN A 122 -3.96 12.83 6.44
C GLN A 122 -4.90 13.34 7.54
N GLU A 123 -5.96 14.06 7.17
CA GLU A 123 -6.95 14.55 8.12
C GLU A 123 -7.75 13.40 8.76
N THR A 124 -8.25 12.46 7.94
CA THR A 124 -9.15 11.41 8.40
C THR A 124 -8.44 10.37 9.25
N LYS A 125 -7.22 9.98 8.87
CA LYS A 125 -6.44 8.96 9.59
C LYS A 125 -5.48 9.54 10.62
N GLN A 126 -5.39 10.87 10.74
CA GLN A 126 -4.43 11.57 11.61
C GLN A 126 -2.98 11.11 11.37
N VAL A 127 -2.64 10.78 10.12
CA VAL A 127 -1.30 10.34 9.71
C VAL A 127 -0.57 11.51 9.07
N LYS A 128 0.70 11.70 9.43
CA LYS A 128 1.59 12.61 8.71
C LYS A 128 2.21 11.92 7.51
N THR A 129 2.07 12.52 6.33
CA THR A 129 2.88 12.15 5.17
C THR A 129 4.05 13.11 5.06
N TYR A 130 5.20 12.58 4.66
CA TYR A 130 6.42 13.33 4.45
C TYR A 130 6.71 13.39 2.95
N ASP A 131 7.18 14.54 2.49
CA ASP A 131 7.48 14.74 1.08
C ASP A 131 8.80 14.07 0.67
N GLU A 132 9.70 13.84 1.64
CA GLU A 132 10.99 13.17 1.45
C GLU A 132 11.35 12.27 2.65
N PHE A 133 11.85 11.06 2.39
CA PHE A 133 12.37 10.13 3.40
C PHE A 133 13.19 8.99 2.75
N ASP A 134 14.05 8.30 3.49
CA ASP A 134 14.72 7.10 2.95
C ASP A 134 13.76 5.92 2.90
N ILE A 135 13.82 5.14 1.82
CA ILE A 135 12.94 4.00 1.64
C ILE A 135 13.46 2.80 2.44
N ASN A 136 12.60 2.25 3.28
CA ASN A 136 12.90 1.03 4.00
C ASN A 136 12.53 -0.22 3.17
N LYS A 137 13.53 -0.92 2.63
CA LYS A 137 13.32 -2.11 1.78
C LYS A 137 12.55 -3.25 2.49
N SER A 138 12.61 -3.35 3.82
CA SER A 138 11.83 -4.35 4.56
C SER A 138 10.34 -4.01 4.59
N ALA A 139 9.99 -2.73 4.72
CA ALA A 139 8.61 -2.25 4.58
C ALA A 139 8.10 -2.52 3.16
N VAL A 140 8.88 -2.15 2.13
CA VAL A 140 8.54 -2.42 0.72
C VAL A 140 8.25 -3.91 0.50
N LYS A 141 9.13 -4.80 0.97
CA LYS A 141 8.95 -6.26 0.85
C LYS A 141 7.71 -6.78 1.58
N LYS A 142 7.29 -6.13 2.67
CA LYS A 142 6.06 -6.50 3.40
C LYS A 142 4.84 -6.03 2.62
N SER A 143 4.76 -4.75 2.28
CA SER A 143 3.62 -4.15 1.58
C SER A 143 3.44 -4.72 0.18
N SER A 144 4.53 -4.99 -0.55
CA SER A 144 4.47 -5.56 -1.91
C SER A 144 3.81 -6.94 -1.98
N LYS A 145 3.71 -7.68 -0.87
CA LYS A 145 2.98 -8.97 -0.83
C LYS A 145 1.48 -8.82 -1.02
N PHE A 146 0.94 -7.66 -0.67
CA PHE A 146 -0.48 -7.36 -0.80
C PHE A 146 -0.82 -6.76 -2.18
N ILE A 147 0.19 -6.28 -2.90
CA ILE A 147 0.09 -5.83 -4.29
C ILE A 147 -0.01 -7.05 -5.20
N LYS A 148 -1.23 -7.41 -5.55
CA LYS A 148 -1.54 -8.56 -6.39
C LYS A 148 -1.54 -8.16 -7.85
N SER A 149 -0.67 -8.80 -8.61
CA SER A 149 -0.59 -8.73 -10.07
C SER A 149 -1.63 -9.60 -10.79
N VAL A 150 -2.60 -10.16 -10.09
CA VAL A 150 -3.56 -11.13 -10.66
C VAL A 150 -4.87 -10.44 -11.03
N LEU A 151 -5.16 -10.42 -12.32
CA LEU A 151 -6.48 -10.15 -12.84
C LEU A 151 -7.33 -11.41 -12.66
N LYS A 152 -8.24 -11.34 -11.70
CA LYS A 152 -9.24 -12.39 -11.47
C LYS A 152 -10.44 -12.14 -12.36
N LEU A 153 -10.68 -13.08 -13.27
CA LEU A 153 -11.86 -13.11 -14.13
C LEU A 153 -12.96 -13.93 -13.44
N ASP A 154 -13.69 -14.73 -14.20
CA ASP A 154 -14.63 -15.70 -13.66
C ASP A 154 -13.89 -16.90 -13.01
N LYS A 155 -14.62 -17.97 -12.72
CA LYS A 155 -14.03 -19.18 -12.10
C LYS A 155 -13.01 -19.90 -12.99
N ASN A 156 -12.86 -19.49 -14.25
CA ASN A 156 -12.07 -20.21 -15.24
C ASN A 156 -10.64 -19.67 -15.35
N PHE A 157 -10.43 -18.36 -15.12
CA PHE A 157 -9.16 -17.71 -15.46
C PHE A 157 -8.63 -16.74 -14.40
N HIS A 158 -7.34 -16.86 -14.14
CA HIS A 158 -6.52 -15.88 -13.45
C HIS A 158 -5.37 -15.48 -14.39
N ILE A 159 -5.24 -14.20 -14.72
CA ILE A 159 -4.15 -13.68 -15.55
C ILE A 159 -3.17 -12.94 -14.65
N TYR A 160 -1.90 -13.34 -14.65
CA TYR A 160 -0.85 -12.62 -13.95
C TYR A 160 -0.21 -11.59 -14.89
N VAL A 161 -0.38 -10.31 -14.57
CA VAL A 161 0.13 -9.19 -15.36
C VAL A 161 1.44 -8.74 -14.74
N HIS A 162 2.56 -8.79 -15.47
CA HIS A 162 3.90 -8.56 -14.87
C HIS A 162 4.59 -7.24 -15.24
N GLY A 163 4.00 -6.37 -16.07
CA GLY A 163 4.60 -5.05 -16.25
C GLY A 163 3.94 -4.18 -17.31
N ASP A 164 3.67 -4.71 -18.49
CA ASP A 164 3.22 -3.87 -19.60
C ASP A 164 1.71 -4.01 -19.84
N ARG A 165 0.94 -3.07 -19.27
CA ARG A 165 -0.50 -2.97 -19.51
C ARG A 165 -0.86 -2.65 -20.96
N SER A 166 0.04 -2.02 -21.72
CA SER A 166 -0.25 -1.65 -23.13
C SER A 166 -0.41 -2.87 -24.04
N LYS A 167 0.11 -4.02 -23.59
CA LYS A 167 -0.02 -5.31 -24.26
C LYS A 167 -1.29 -6.07 -23.88
N ILE A 168 -2.21 -5.46 -23.13
CA ILE A 168 -3.48 -6.07 -22.76
C ILE A 168 -4.62 -5.14 -23.15
N GLU A 169 -5.51 -5.63 -24.01
CA GLU A 169 -6.69 -4.91 -24.45
C GLU A 169 -7.96 -5.63 -23.98
N ARG A 170 -8.91 -4.88 -23.45
CA ARG A 170 -10.23 -5.40 -23.08
C ARG A 170 -11.23 -5.12 -24.17
N GLY A 171 -12.06 -6.10 -24.51
CA GLY A 171 -13.19 -5.92 -25.41
C GLY A 171 -14.42 -6.71 -25.00
N TYR A 172 -15.47 -6.55 -25.80
CA TYR A 172 -16.73 -7.25 -25.64
C TYR A 172 -17.14 -7.88 -26.99
N ASP A 173 -17.33 -9.19 -27.00
CA ASP A 173 -17.82 -9.93 -28.16
C ASP A 173 -19.35 -9.92 -28.13
N GLU A 174 -19.97 -9.10 -28.99
CA GLU A 174 -21.43 -8.99 -29.08
C GLU A 174 -22.10 -10.31 -29.49
N GLY A 175 -21.44 -11.13 -30.32
CA GLY A 175 -21.98 -12.40 -30.81
C GLY A 175 -22.01 -13.48 -29.73
N LYS A 176 -21.02 -13.50 -28.85
CA LYS A 176 -20.95 -14.42 -27.71
C LYS A 176 -21.53 -13.86 -26.42
N GLN A 177 -21.78 -12.55 -26.37
CA GLN A 177 -22.14 -11.81 -25.17
C GLN A 177 -21.13 -12.00 -24.02
N LEU A 178 -19.83 -11.99 -24.35
CA LEU A 178 -18.75 -12.21 -23.39
C LEU A 178 -17.72 -11.08 -23.43
N ASN A 179 -17.18 -10.73 -22.26
CA ASN A 179 -15.98 -9.91 -22.16
C ASN A 179 -14.76 -10.76 -22.53
N TYR A 180 -13.77 -10.17 -23.20
CA TYR A 180 -12.49 -10.81 -23.45
C TYR A 180 -11.34 -9.87 -23.12
N TYR A 181 -10.17 -10.47 -22.90
CA TYR A 181 -8.90 -9.78 -22.90
C TYR A 181 -8.03 -10.36 -24.02
N THR A 182 -7.46 -9.50 -24.84
CA THR A 182 -6.42 -9.85 -25.80
C THR A 182 -5.08 -9.54 -25.19
N VAL A 183 -4.16 -10.51 -25.20
CA VAL A 183 -2.78 -10.33 -24.73
C VAL A 183 -1.86 -10.39 -25.93
N TYR A 184 -1.05 -9.36 -26.10
CA TYR A 184 -0.03 -9.27 -27.14
C TYR A 184 1.34 -9.66 -26.57
N PHE A 185 2.11 -10.44 -27.33
CA PHE A 185 3.48 -10.80 -26.97
C PHE A 185 4.39 -10.67 -28.20
N GLU A 186 5.68 -10.42 -27.97
CA GLU A 186 6.67 -10.28 -29.04
C GLU A 186 7.40 -11.60 -29.29
N GLU A 187 7.89 -12.24 -28.22
CA GLU A 187 8.61 -13.51 -28.26
C GLU A 187 8.06 -14.48 -27.20
N GLU A 188 7.89 -15.75 -27.57
CA GLU A 188 7.49 -16.84 -26.67
C GLU A 188 8.75 -17.51 -26.09
N ASN A 189 8.80 -17.69 -24.77
CA ASN A 189 9.91 -18.31 -24.04
C ASN A 189 9.47 -19.59 -23.34
#